data_AF-A0A948T031-F1
#
_entry.id   AF-A0A948T031-F1
#
_cell.length_a   1.000
_cell.length_b   1.000
_cell.length_c   1.000
_cell.angle_alpha   90.00
_cell.angle_beta   90.00
_cell.angle_gamma   90.00
#
_symmetry.space_group_name_H-M   'P 1'
#
loop_
_entity.id
_entity.type
_entity.pdbx_description
1 polymer ?
#
loop_
_entity_poly.entity_id
_entity_poly.type
_entity_poly.pdbx_seq_one_letter_code
_entity_poly.pdbx_strand_id
1 'polypeptide(L)'
;MKNSSILKVMAIVIASIHLVGCSTTGKATDFNGLSSPDGQPVAHLSTTNYAVHLLMGKNPLWGDATLQKTMSDFTASVKAQNVSKVRIVQSSSRSLWYLFFPITAIVTPVITNVAGEAIQ
;
A
#
# COMPACT_ATOMS: atom_id res chain seq x y z
N MET A 1 -36.95 -20.00 10.23
CA MET A 1 -36.57 -18.61 10.59
C MET A 1 -35.14 -18.48 11.19
N LYS A 2 -34.26 -19.50 11.16
CA LYS A 2 -32.92 -19.45 11.80
C LYS A 2 -31.79 -18.99 10.85
N ASN A 3 -31.99 -19.10 9.54
CA ASN A 3 -30.96 -18.85 8.52
C ASN A 3 -30.68 -17.35 8.28
N SER A 4 -31.65 -16.46 8.58
CA SER A 4 -31.49 -15.01 8.36
C SER A 4 -30.45 -14.38 9.30
N SER A 5 -30.36 -14.86 10.56
CA SER A 5 -29.38 -14.33 11.52
C SER A 5 -27.95 -14.74 11.18
N ILE A 6 -27.75 -15.97 10.67
CA ILE A 6 -26.42 -16.44 10.24
C ILE A 6 -25.95 -15.66 9.01
N LEU A 7 -26.85 -15.40 8.05
CA LEU A 7 -26.55 -14.62 6.86
C LEU A 7 -26.17 -13.16 7.19
N LYS A 8 -26.85 -12.55 8.16
CA LYS A 8 -26.52 -11.20 8.66
C LYS A 8 -25.17 -11.15 9.36
N VAL A 9 -24.85 -12.15 10.19
CA VAL A 9 -23.55 -12.23 10.88
C VAL A 9 -22.41 -12.43 9.88
N MET A 10 -22.58 -13.30 8.87
CA MET A 10 -21.57 -13.43 7.80
C MET A 10 -21.36 -12.13 7.03
N ALA A 11 -22.44 -11.39 6.71
CA ALA A 11 -22.32 -10.12 6.02
C ALA A 11 -21.52 -9.07 6.83
N ILE A 12 -21.72 -9.03 8.16
CA ILE A 12 -20.99 -8.12 9.05
C ILE A 12 -19.51 -8.52 9.16
N VAL A 13 -19.21 -9.81 9.27
CA VAL A 13 -17.82 -10.32 9.36
C VAL A 13 -17.06 -10.09 8.04
N ILE A 14 -17.71 -10.31 6.90
CA ILE A 14 -17.10 -10.03 5.59
C ILE A 14 -16.86 -8.53 5.44
N ALA A 15 -17.82 -7.68 5.84
CA ALA A 15 -17.64 -6.22 5.80
C ALA A 15 -16.52 -5.73 6.72
N SER A 16 -16.28 -6.37 7.87
CA SER A 16 -15.24 -5.94 8.81
C SER A 16 -13.82 -6.36 8.41
N ILE A 17 -13.65 -7.46 7.66
CA ILE A 17 -12.33 -7.85 7.10
C ILE A 17 -11.84 -6.82 6.08
N HIS A 18 -12.76 -6.11 5.43
CA HIS A 18 -12.36 -5.11 4.47
C HIS A 18 -11.74 -3.91 5.17
N LEU A 19 -12.11 -3.57 6.43
CA LEU A 19 -11.77 -2.33 7.15
C LEU A 19 -10.29 -2.10 7.52
N VAL A 20 -9.37 -2.99 7.13
CA VAL A 20 -7.94 -2.73 7.27
C VAL A 20 -7.39 -2.16 5.97
N GLY A 21 -6.84 -0.94 6.02
CA GLY A 21 -6.13 -0.35 4.89
C GLY A 21 -5.12 -1.35 4.36
N CYS A 22 -5.25 -1.73 3.09
CA CYS A 22 -4.43 -2.80 2.53
C CYS A 22 -3.06 -2.23 2.16
N SER A 23 -2.01 -2.83 2.69
CA SER A 23 -0.63 -2.60 2.27
C SER A 23 -0.11 -3.89 1.63
N THR A 24 0.54 -3.76 0.48
CA THR A 24 1.12 -4.88 -0.25
C THR A 24 2.58 -4.59 -0.54
N THR A 25 3.48 -5.50 -0.23
CA THR A 25 4.91 -5.37 -0.52
C THR A 25 5.36 -6.47 -1.46
N GLY A 26 5.84 -6.10 -2.65
CA GLY A 26 6.51 -7.00 -3.60
C GLY A 26 8.02 -7.02 -3.36
N LYS A 27 8.65 -8.17 -3.56
CA LYS A 27 10.10 -8.37 -3.46
C LYS A 27 10.64 -8.99 -4.73
N ALA A 28 11.69 -8.42 -5.30
CA ALA A 28 12.44 -8.96 -6.43
C ALA A 28 13.93 -9.03 -6.07
N THR A 29 14.56 -10.18 -6.26
CA THR A 29 15.98 -10.43 -5.90
C THR A 29 16.85 -10.75 -7.09
N ASP A 30 16.25 -10.99 -8.26
CA ASP A 30 17.00 -11.28 -9.47
C ASP A 30 17.32 -9.98 -10.21
N PHE A 31 18.59 -9.60 -10.15
CA PHE A 31 19.15 -8.45 -10.84
C PHE A 31 19.94 -8.86 -12.10
N ASN A 32 19.80 -10.10 -12.58
CA ASN A 32 20.54 -10.63 -13.74
C ASN A 32 22.07 -10.45 -13.62
N GLY A 33 22.62 -10.63 -12.42
CA GLY A 33 24.06 -10.46 -12.15
C GLY A 33 24.55 -9.01 -12.06
N LEU A 34 23.65 -8.03 -12.15
CA LEU A 34 23.99 -6.61 -11.99
C LEU A 34 23.99 -6.20 -10.52
N SER A 35 24.87 -5.26 -10.20
CA SER A 35 25.03 -4.67 -8.87
C SER A 35 24.43 -3.27 -8.81
N SER A 36 24.04 -2.84 -7.61
CA SER A 36 23.61 -1.48 -7.33
C SER A 36 24.84 -0.56 -7.25
N PRO A 37 24.72 0.75 -7.51
CA PRO A 37 25.85 1.69 -7.44
C PRO A 37 26.60 1.71 -6.11
N ASP A 38 25.96 1.31 -5.00
CA ASP A 38 26.56 1.31 -3.66
C ASP A 38 27.00 -0.09 -3.17
N GLY A 39 26.87 -1.13 -4.00
CA GLY A 39 27.15 -2.52 -3.62
C GLY A 39 26.12 -3.51 -4.18
N GLN A 40 26.10 -4.74 -3.67
CA GLN A 40 25.10 -5.72 -4.10
C GLN A 40 23.75 -5.43 -3.42
N PRO A 41 22.67 -5.19 -4.17
CA PRO A 41 21.35 -5.08 -3.58
C PRO A 41 20.94 -6.46 -3.05
N VAL A 42 20.38 -6.48 -1.85
CA VAL A 42 19.78 -7.69 -1.26
C VAL A 42 18.45 -8.00 -1.96
N ALA A 43 17.66 -6.96 -2.24
CA ALA A 43 16.39 -7.05 -2.92
C ALA A 43 15.87 -5.67 -3.35
N HIS A 44 15.11 -5.63 -4.44
CA HIS A 44 14.19 -4.54 -4.75
C HIS A 44 12.86 -4.80 -4.06
N LEU A 45 12.36 -3.81 -3.35
CA LEU A 45 11.10 -3.86 -2.61
C LEU A 45 10.18 -2.77 -3.11
N SER A 46 8.90 -3.08 -3.24
CA SER A 46 7.87 -2.13 -3.68
C SER A 46 6.64 -2.27 -2.80
N THR A 47 6.36 -1.24 -2.00
CA THR A 47 5.24 -1.21 -1.05
C THR A 47 4.17 -0.29 -1.58
N THR A 48 2.94 -0.80 -1.68
CA THR A 48 1.76 -0.07 -2.15
C THR A 48 0.69 -0.08 -1.08
N ASN A 49 0.22 1.11 -0.70
CA ASN A 49 -0.91 1.30 0.21
C ASN A 49 -2.13 1.80 -0.56
N TYR A 50 -3.28 1.26 -0.19
CA TYR A 50 -4.58 1.62 -0.72
C TYR A 50 -5.43 2.25 0.38
N ALA A 51 -6.07 3.38 0.07
CA ALA A 51 -6.98 4.06 0.97
C ALA A 51 -8.17 4.65 0.22
N VAL A 52 -9.19 5.03 0.98
CA VAL A 52 -10.35 5.78 0.53
C VAL A 52 -10.32 7.12 1.24
N HIS A 53 -10.35 8.19 0.46
CA HIS A 53 -10.41 9.56 0.94
C HIS A 53 -11.71 10.21 0.48
N LEU A 54 -12.17 11.25 1.16
CA LEU A 54 -13.28 12.08 0.74
C LEU A 54 -12.82 13.29 -0.06
N LEU A 55 -13.75 13.86 -0.83
CA LEU A 55 -13.63 15.16 -1.49
C LEU A 55 -12.37 15.25 -2.37
N MET A 56 -12.30 14.39 -3.39
CA MET A 56 -11.20 14.31 -4.36
C MET A 56 -9.84 13.96 -3.74
N GLY A 57 -9.83 13.29 -2.59
CA GLY A 57 -8.60 12.84 -1.94
C GLY A 57 -8.12 13.71 -0.77
N LYS A 58 -8.86 14.76 -0.39
CA LYS A 58 -8.42 15.74 0.60
C LYS A 58 -8.49 15.24 2.04
N ASN A 59 -9.53 14.48 2.38
CA ASN A 59 -9.76 14.02 3.75
C ASN A 59 -9.65 12.50 3.82
N PRO A 60 -8.80 11.91 4.65
CA PRO A 60 -8.78 10.45 4.80
C PRO A 60 -10.12 9.99 5.39
N LEU A 61 -10.78 9.03 4.72
CA LEU A 61 -11.97 8.37 5.27
C LEU A 61 -11.58 7.06 5.92
N TRP A 62 -10.79 6.27 5.20
CA TRP A 62 -10.55 4.90 5.54
C TRP A 62 -9.25 4.36 4.93
N GLY A 63 -8.44 3.67 5.75
CA GLY A 63 -7.05 3.33 5.41
C GLY A 63 -6.13 4.55 5.44
N ASP A 64 -4.84 4.30 5.21
CA ASP A 64 -3.82 5.36 5.13
C ASP A 64 -2.85 5.06 3.98
N ALA A 65 -3.09 5.74 2.86
CA ALA A 65 -2.23 5.75 1.69
C ALA A 65 -1.49 7.09 1.59
N THR A 66 -1.17 7.73 2.71
CA THR A 66 -0.25 8.87 2.70
C THR A 66 1.16 8.38 2.34
N LEU A 67 1.96 9.27 1.75
CA LEU A 67 3.36 8.98 1.47
C LEU A 67 4.12 8.62 2.76
N GLN A 68 3.82 9.31 3.86
CA GLN A 68 4.43 9.06 5.16
C GLN A 68 4.19 7.63 5.64
N LYS A 69 2.92 7.16 5.61
CA LYS A 69 2.58 5.81 6.01
C LYS A 69 3.18 4.77 5.09
N THR A 70 3.12 4.99 3.78
CA THR A 70 3.68 4.07 2.78
C THR A 70 5.20 3.93 2.93
N MET A 71 5.90 5.03 3.21
CA MET A 71 7.34 5.03 3.52
C MET A 71 7.65 4.32 4.83
N SER A 72 6.81 4.51 5.86
CA SER A 72 6.92 3.76 7.12
C SER A 72 6.75 2.25 6.91
N ASP A 73 5.77 1.84 6.10
CA ASP A 73 5.51 0.42 5.81
C ASP A 73 6.62 -0.19 4.94
N PHE A 74 7.13 0.57 3.98
CA PHE A 74 8.29 0.19 3.18
C PHE A 74 9.53 -0.04 4.07
N THR A 75 9.88 0.93 4.90
CA THR A 75 11.06 0.85 5.77
C THR A 75 10.92 -0.25 6.83
N ALA A 76 9.70 -0.48 7.37
CA ALA A 76 9.42 -1.62 8.23
C ALA A 76 9.65 -2.97 7.51
N SER A 77 9.19 -3.08 6.25
CA SER A 77 9.37 -4.27 5.41
C SER A 77 10.84 -4.54 5.08
N VAL A 78 11.64 -3.48 4.90
CA VAL A 78 13.09 -3.62 4.70
C VAL A 78 13.78 -4.03 6.00
N LYS A 79 13.45 -3.40 7.12
CA LYS A 79 14.05 -3.70 8.43
C LYS A 79 13.81 -5.15 8.85
N ALA A 80 12.65 -5.72 8.51
CA ALA A 80 12.33 -7.13 8.71
C ALA A 80 13.28 -8.09 7.96
N GLN A 81 14.03 -7.61 6.98
CA GLN A 81 15.02 -8.38 6.22
C GLN A 81 16.45 -8.21 6.75
N ASN A 82 16.62 -7.63 7.95
CA ASN A 82 17.92 -7.36 8.58
C ASN A 82 18.85 -6.45 7.76
N VAL A 83 18.26 -5.55 6.96
CA VAL A 83 19.00 -4.59 6.14
C VAL A 83 19.09 -3.24 6.84
N SER A 84 20.26 -2.60 6.77
CA SER A 84 20.55 -1.33 7.46
C SER A 84 20.46 -0.10 6.56
N LYS A 85 20.52 -0.26 5.23
CA LYS A 85 20.52 0.82 4.24
C LYS A 85 19.43 0.61 3.20
N VAL A 86 18.80 1.71 2.81
CA VAL A 86 17.80 1.74 1.73
C VAL A 86 18.13 2.84 0.74
N ARG A 87 17.86 2.56 -0.53
CA ARG A 87 17.87 3.55 -1.61
C ARG A 87 16.48 3.61 -2.21
N ILE A 88 15.77 4.70 -1.99
CA ILE A 88 14.46 4.91 -2.62
C ILE A 88 14.67 5.23 -4.09
N VAL A 89 14.04 4.44 -4.95
CA VAL A 89 14.12 4.59 -6.41
C VAL A 89 12.93 5.38 -6.92
N GLN A 90 11.75 5.12 -6.35
CA GLN A 90 10.51 5.73 -6.79
C GLN A 90 9.53 5.93 -5.65
N SER A 91 8.86 7.08 -5.66
CA SER A 91 7.67 7.33 -4.85
C SER A 91 6.58 7.92 -5.73
N SER A 92 5.37 7.39 -5.64
CA SER A 92 4.22 7.93 -6.37
C SER A 92 2.97 7.90 -5.50
N SER A 93 2.15 8.93 -5.60
CA SER A 93 0.83 9.00 -4.97
C SER A 93 -0.18 9.49 -5.98
N ARG A 94 -1.32 8.82 -6.07
CA ARG A 94 -2.36 9.10 -7.07
C ARG A 94 -3.73 9.05 -6.43
N SER A 95 -4.51 10.10 -6.66
CA SER A 95 -5.92 10.21 -6.31
C SER A 95 -6.76 9.93 -7.55
N LEU A 96 -7.63 8.91 -7.50
CA LEU A 96 -8.39 8.39 -8.64
C LEU A 96 -9.79 9.00 -8.74
N TRP A 97 -9.94 10.28 -8.39
CA TRP A 97 -11.25 10.96 -8.36
C TRP A 97 -11.94 11.04 -9.72
N TYR A 98 -11.19 10.90 -10.80
CA TYR A 98 -11.66 10.98 -12.19
C TYR A 98 -12.14 9.64 -12.77
N LEU A 99 -11.93 8.52 -12.08
CA LEU A 99 -12.19 7.19 -12.64
C LEU A 99 -13.69 6.91 -12.84
N PHE A 100 -14.53 7.36 -11.91
CA PHE A 100 -15.98 7.14 -11.96
C PHE A 100 -16.73 8.38 -11.43
N PHE A 101 -16.58 9.49 -12.15
CA PHE A 101 -17.27 10.74 -11.83
C PHE A 101 -18.80 10.59 -12.00
N PRO A 102 -19.64 11.14 -11.11
CA PRO A 102 -19.31 12.04 -9.99
C PRO A 102 -19.03 11.32 -8.66
N ILE A 103 -19.24 10.01 -8.56
CA ILE A 103 -19.15 9.27 -7.28
C ILE A 103 -17.75 9.37 -6.70
N THR A 104 -16.72 9.19 -7.53
CA THR A 104 -15.33 9.22 -7.09
C THR A 104 -14.82 10.61 -6.69
N ALA A 105 -15.59 11.67 -6.96
CA ALA A 105 -15.29 13.01 -6.44
C ALA A 105 -15.63 13.13 -4.94
N ILE A 106 -16.62 12.38 -4.45
CA ILE A 106 -16.97 12.35 -3.03
C ILE A 106 -16.19 11.26 -2.33
N VAL A 107 -16.15 10.03 -2.89
CA VAL A 107 -15.46 8.88 -2.31
C VAL A 107 -14.33 8.47 -3.25
N THR A 108 -13.13 8.93 -2.95
CA THR A 108 -11.97 8.90 -3.83
C THR A 108 -10.99 7.80 -3.43
N PRO A 109 -10.72 6.81 -4.30
CA PRO A 109 -9.64 5.87 -4.09
C PRO A 109 -8.28 6.59 -4.19
N VAL A 110 -7.40 6.34 -3.23
CA VAL A 110 -6.02 6.85 -3.22
C VAL A 110 -5.06 5.67 -3.17
N ILE A 111 -4.06 5.71 -4.03
CA ILE A 111 -3.02 4.68 -4.13
C ILE A 111 -1.68 5.37 -4.01
N THR A 112 -0.85 4.88 -3.10
CA THR A 112 0.51 5.37 -2.93
C THR A 112 1.48 4.21 -2.94
N ASN A 113 2.58 4.38 -3.66
CA ASN A 113 3.62 3.38 -3.84
C ASN A 113 4.98 3.98 -3.52
N VAL A 114 5.79 3.24 -2.78
CA VAL A 114 7.20 3.52 -2.52
C VAL A 114 7.99 2.27 -2.90
N ALA A 115 8.96 2.44 -3.79
CA ALA A 115 9.83 1.39 -4.25
C ALA A 115 11.29 1.78 -4.05
N GLY A 116 12.12 0.79 -3.68
CA GLY A 116 13.52 1.01 -3.37
C GLY A 116 14.32 -0.27 -3.24
N GLU A 117 15.62 -0.11 -3.17
CA GLU A 117 16.59 -1.18 -3.00
C GLU A 117 16.95 -1.30 -1.52
N ALA A 118 16.99 -2.54 -1.03
CA ALA A 118 17.56 -2.90 0.26
C ALA A 118 19.03 -3.27 0.04
N ILE A 119 19.96 -2.53 0.64
CA ILE A 119 21.41 -2.65 0.40
C ILE A 119 22.08 -3.18 1.67
N GLN A 120 22.92 -4.21 1.52
CA GLN A 120 23.66 -4.82 2.64
C GLN A 120 24.76 -3.90 3.19
#